data_AF-A0A167MGR4-F1
#
_entry.id   AF-A0A167MGR4-F1
#
_cell.length_a   1.000
_cell.length_b   1.000
_cell.length_c   1.000
_cell.angle_alpha   90.00
_cell.angle_beta   90.00
_cell.angle_gamma   90.00
#
_symmetry.space_group_name_H-M   'P 1'
#
loop_
_entity.id
_entity.type
_entity.pdbx_description
1 polymer ?
#
loop_
_entity_poly.entity_id
_entity_poly.type
_entity_poly.pdbx_seq_one_letter_code
_entity_poly.pdbx_strand_id
1 'polypeptide(L)'
;MPLADFLNSTIFKDVLLAIDDSMALLSFLSVFIYIVLKDNLALRYSVLCSVFYIISFFVHGPIKGFDDDHVYRYIIWALNDIIFIAIVAYWALRDKMYMWQSVLVQLVVLPAPILQLFRLVDRHLMELSYSTYLYKTVLPLVNFAAVMLCFAPLLLHFGERLNLFTRTQSK
;
A
#
# COMPACT_ATOMS: atom_id res chain seq x y z
N MET A 1 -19.70 -0.70 22.56
CA MET A 1 -19.68 -1.89 21.68
C MET A 1 -18.34 -2.58 21.89
N PRO A 2 -18.30 -3.89 22.17
CA PRO A 2 -17.05 -4.64 22.25
C PRO A 2 -16.25 -4.55 20.94
N LEU A 3 -14.92 -4.46 21.03
CA LEU A 3 -14.03 -4.36 19.86
C LEU A 3 -14.27 -5.50 18.85
N ALA A 4 -14.52 -6.71 19.36
CA ALA A 4 -14.81 -7.89 18.55
C ALA A 4 -16.11 -7.75 17.73
N ASP A 5 -17.13 -7.10 18.28
CA ASP A 5 -18.41 -6.89 17.60
C ASP A 5 -18.29 -5.80 16.54
N PHE A 6 -17.51 -4.74 16.82
CA PHE A 6 -17.25 -3.68 15.85
C PHE A 6 -16.49 -4.21 14.62
N LEU A 7 -15.43 -5.00 14.84
CA LEU A 7 -14.63 -5.61 13.77
C LEU A 7 -15.43 -6.61 12.91
N ASN A 8 -16.50 -7.19 13.45
CA ASN A 8 -17.39 -8.09 12.71
C ASN A 8 -18.63 -7.41 12.11
N SER A 9 -18.85 -6.12 12.41
CA SER A 9 -19.99 -5.35 11.93
C SER A 9 -19.99 -5.22 10.40
N THR A 10 -21.18 -5.09 9.81
CA THR A 10 -21.34 -4.80 8.37
C THR A 10 -20.68 -3.49 7.99
N ILE A 11 -20.85 -2.47 8.82
CA ILE A 11 -20.23 -1.13 8.64
C ILE A 11 -18.72 -1.24 8.48
N PHE A 12 -18.03 -1.98 9.36
CA PHE A 12 -16.57 -2.12 9.27
C PHE A 12 -16.13 -2.83 7.99
N LYS A 13 -16.86 -3.87 7.57
CA LYS A 13 -16.60 -4.58 6.32
C LYS A 13 -16.85 -3.70 5.09
N ASP A 14 -17.92 -2.91 5.09
CA ASP A 14 -18.28 -2.01 4.00
C ASP A 14 -17.24 -0.88 3.86
N VAL A 15 -16.74 -0.35 4.99
CA VAL A 15 -15.65 0.64 5.00
C VAL A 15 -14.36 0.03 4.43
N LEU A 16 -13.99 -1.19 4.84
CA LEU A 16 -12.81 -1.88 4.28
C LEU A 16 -12.92 -2.09 2.77
N LEU A 17 -14.09 -2.48 2.28
CA LEU A 17 -14.34 -2.65 0.84
C LEU A 17 -14.25 -1.32 0.09
N ALA A 18 -14.87 -0.26 0.61
CA ALA A 18 -14.79 1.08 0.00
C ALA A 18 -13.35 1.63 -0.03
N ILE A 19 -12.55 1.33 1.01
CA ILE A 19 -11.13 1.64 1.05
C ILE A 19 -10.42 0.88 -0.09
N ASP A 20 -10.55 -0.45 -0.16
CA ASP A 20 -9.85 -1.26 -1.16
C ASP A 20 -10.20 -0.84 -2.60
N ASP A 21 -11.49 -0.59 -2.88
CA ASP A 21 -11.97 -0.13 -4.19
C ASP A 21 -11.44 1.27 -4.57
N SER A 22 -11.21 2.14 -3.59
CA SER A 22 -10.75 3.51 -3.84
C SER A 22 -9.23 3.64 -3.96
N MET A 23 -8.44 2.64 -3.52
CA MET A 23 -6.99 2.76 -3.47
C MET A 23 -6.34 2.99 -4.84
N ALA A 24 -6.81 2.27 -5.86
CA ALA A 24 -6.32 2.46 -7.22
C ALA A 24 -6.57 3.91 -7.68
N LEU A 25 -7.79 4.42 -7.47
CA LEU A 25 -8.18 5.78 -7.85
C LEU A 25 -7.37 6.84 -7.10
N LEU A 26 -7.15 6.66 -5.79
CA LEU A 26 -6.30 7.56 -4.99
C LEU A 26 -4.85 7.55 -5.46
N SER A 27 -4.31 6.41 -5.87
CA SER A 27 -2.97 6.35 -6.45
C SER A 27 -2.89 7.21 -7.73
N PHE A 28 -3.85 7.09 -8.64
CA PHE A 28 -3.91 7.89 -9.87
C PHE A 28 -4.10 9.37 -9.58
N LEU A 29 -4.93 9.72 -8.59
CA LEU A 29 -5.10 11.10 -8.15
C LEU A 29 -3.76 11.70 -7.68
N SER A 30 -2.97 10.93 -6.92
CA SER A 30 -1.65 11.38 -6.46
C SER A 30 -0.69 11.65 -7.63
N VAL A 31 -0.71 10.81 -8.67
CA VAL A 31 0.07 11.03 -9.90
C VAL A 31 -0.32 12.36 -10.54
N PHE A 32 -1.63 12.61 -10.71
CA PHE A 32 -2.13 13.85 -11.29
C PHE A 32 -1.68 15.09 -10.49
N ILE A 33 -1.77 15.03 -9.16
CA ILE A 33 -1.34 16.12 -8.27
C ILE A 33 0.15 16.43 -8.46
N TYR A 34 1.02 15.42 -8.47
CA TYR A 34 2.46 15.68 -8.60
C TYR A 34 2.91 16.06 -10.01
N ILE A 35 2.14 15.73 -11.05
CA ILE A 35 2.32 16.32 -12.38
C ILE A 35 2.11 17.83 -12.33
N VAL A 36 1.04 18.29 -11.66
CA VAL A 36 0.73 19.72 -11.51
C VAL A 36 1.77 20.43 -10.64
N LEU A 37 2.20 19.80 -9.53
CA LEU A 37 3.21 20.35 -8.62
C LEU A 37 4.64 20.27 -9.17
N LYS A 38 4.88 19.49 -10.23
CA LYS A 38 6.20 19.25 -10.83
C LYS A 38 7.23 18.66 -9.84
N ASP A 39 6.77 17.94 -8.81
CA ASP A 39 7.65 17.19 -7.91
C ASP A 39 7.98 15.82 -8.53
N ASN A 40 9.15 15.73 -9.18
CA ASN A 40 9.59 14.53 -9.86
C ASN A 40 9.91 13.36 -8.91
N LEU A 41 10.28 13.63 -7.65
CA LEU A 41 10.61 12.58 -6.68
C LEU A 41 9.34 11.91 -6.16
N ALA A 42 8.35 12.72 -5.76
CA ALA A 42 7.06 12.21 -5.32
C ALA A 42 6.26 11.57 -6.47
N LEU A 43 6.34 12.15 -7.67
CA LEU A 43 5.70 11.61 -8.87
C LEU A 43 6.16 10.18 -9.18
N ARG A 44 7.47 9.89 -9.07
CA ARG A 44 8.00 8.54 -9.35
C ARG A 44 7.37 7.49 -8.45
N TYR A 45 7.30 7.76 -7.15
CA TYR A 45 6.68 6.84 -6.20
C TYR A 45 5.18 6.66 -6.49
N SER A 46 4.45 7.76 -6.71
CA SER A 46 3.03 7.70 -7.09
C SER A 46 2.78 6.87 -8.35
N VAL A 47 3.61 7.05 -9.38
CA VAL A 47 3.53 6.28 -10.63
C VAL A 47 3.81 4.80 -10.38
N LEU A 48 4.81 4.48 -9.55
CA LEU A 48 5.11 3.10 -9.18
C LEU A 48 3.90 2.43 -8.52
N CYS A 49 3.28 3.08 -7.54
CA CYS A 49 2.06 2.58 -6.91
C CYS A 49 0.95 2.33 -7.94
N SER A 50 0.67 3.28 -8.83
CA SER A 50 -0.37 3.12 -9.86
C SER A 50 -0.06 1.98 -10.84
N VAL A 51 1.20 1.81 -11.26
CA VAL A 51 1.61 0.70 -12.14
C VAL A 51 1.37 -0.64 -11.46
N PHE A 52 1.71 -0.78 -10.18
CA PHE A 52 1.47 -2.01 -9.43
C PHE A 52 -0.02 -2.30 -9.23
N TYR A 53 -0.87 -1.28 -9.06
CA TYR A 53 -2.33 -1.45 -9.06
C TYR A 53 -2.86 -1.93 -10.42
N ILE A 54 -2.35 -1.39 -11.52
CA ILE A 54 -2.72 -1.84 -12.88
C ILE A 54 -2.34 -3.31 -13.08
N ILE A 55 -1.09 -3.66 -12.74
CA ILE A 55 -0.61 -5.05 -12.81
C ILE A 55 -1.52 -5.95 -11.97
N SER A 56 -1.81 -5.56 -10.73
CA SER A 56 -2.67 -6.30 -9.82
C SER A 56 -4.07 -6.53 -10.40
N PHE A 57 -4.67 -5.52 -11.02
CA PHE A 57 -5.98 -5.62 -11.65
C PHE A 57 -6.01 -6.67 -12.77
N PHE A 58 -5.01 -6.66 -13.67
CA PHE A 58 -4.94 -7.61 -14.77
C PHE A 58 -4.55 -9.03 -14.33
N VAL A 59 -3.76 -9.15 -13.26
CA VAL A 59 -3.21 -10.42 -12.80
C VAL A 59 -4.17 -11.16 -11.84
N HIS A 60 -5.00 -10.42 -11.09
CA HIS A 60 -5.90 -11.00 -10.09
C HIS A 60 -6.90 -12.03 -10.66
N GLY A 61 -7.55 -11.71 -11.78
CA GLY A 61 -8.51 -12.60 -12.45
C GLY A 61 -7.89 -13.91 -12.94
N PRO A 62 -6.83 -13.86 -13.78
CA PRO A 62 -6.11 -15.04 -14.25
C PRO A 62 -5.62 -15.92 -13.10
N ILE A 63 -4.99 -15.35 -12.06
CA ILE A 63 -4.51 -16.12 -10.89
C ILE A 63 -5.63 -16.91 -10.25
N LYS A 64 -6.78 -16.28 -10.02
CA LYS A 64 -7.92 -16.95 -9.39
C LYS A 64 -8.49 -18.08 -10.27
N GLY A 65 -8.34 -17.97 -11.59
CA GLY A 65 -8.85 -18.94 -12.54
C GLY A 65 -8.00 -20.20 -12.72
N PHE A 66 -6.71 -20.17 -12.40
CA PHE A 66 -5.82 -21.35 -12.54
C PHE A 66 -5.36 -21.95 -11.20
N ASP A 67 -5.49 -21.23 -10.08
CA ASP A 67 -4.98 -21.64 -8.77
C ASP A 67 -6.07 -22.30 -7.90
N ASP A 68 -6.48 -23.51 -8.30
CA ASP A 68 -7.48 -24.32 -7.59
C ASP A 68 -7.00 -24.72 -6.17
N ASP A 69 -5.71 -25.05 -6.02
CA ASP A 69 -5.10 -25.38 -4.74
C ASP A 69 -4.82 -24.15 -3.85
N HIS A 70 -5.03 -22.94 -4.40
CA HIS A 70 -4.87 -21.67 -3.71
C HIS A 70 -3.47 -21.47 -3.10
N VAL A 71 -2.43 -21.94 -3.79
CA VAL A 71 -1.02 -21.90 -3.41
C VAL A 71 -0.30 -20.82 -4.22
N TYR A 72 -0.46 -20.86 -5.54
CA TYR A 72 0.29 -20.01 -6.47
C TYR A 72 -0.04 -18.53 -6.31
N ARG A 73 -1.27 -18.19 -5.92
CA ARG A 73 -1.68 -16.80 -5.68
C ARG A 73 -0.81 -16.14 -4.62
N TYR A 74 -0.51 -16.83 -3.52
CA TYR A 74 0.25 -16.24 -2.42
C TYR A 74 1.72 -16.04 -2.79
N ILE A 75 2.28 -16.97 -3.56
CA ILE A 75 3.65 -16.87 -4.08
C ILE A 75 3.76 -15.67 -5.03
N ILE A 76 2.81 -15.53 -5.97
CA ILE A 76 2.82 -14.44 -6.93
C ILE A 76 2.61 -13.08 -6.24
N TRP A 77 1.69 -13.00 -5.28
CA TRP A 77 1.47 -11.76 -4.52
C TRP A 77 2.68 -11.41 -3.65
N ALA A 78 3.28 -12.38 -2.95
CA ALA A 78 4.51 -12.14 -2.18
C ALA A 78 5.66 -11.65 -3.08
N LEU A 79 5.81 -12.27 -4.26
CA LEU A 79 6.84 -11.88 -5.22
C LEU A 79 6.59 -10.47 -5.77
N ASN A 80 5.33 -10.11 -6.03
CA ASN A 80 4.96 -8.75 -6.41
C ASN A 80 5.37 -7.73 -5.33
N ASP A 81 5.07 -7.99 -4.06
CA ASP A 81 5.45 -7.09 -2.96
C ASP A 81 6.98 -6.98 -2.78
N ILE A 82 7.71 -8.09 -2.98
CA ILE A 82 9.18 -8.10 -2.93
C ILE A 82 9.77 -7.26 -4.08
N ILE A 83 9.25 -7.41 -5.31
CA ILE A 83 9.69 -6.60 -6.45
C ILE A 83 9.40 -5.11 -6.19
N PHE A 84 8.22 -4.79 -5.64
CA PHE A 84 7.86 -3.42 -5.27
C PHE A 84 8.89 -2.82 -4.31
N ILE A 85 9.17 -3.51 -3.20
CA ILE A 85 10.15 -3.08 -2.20
C ILE A 85 11.55 -2.96 -2.81
N ALA A 86 11.95 -3.89 -3.67
CA ALA A 86 13.25 -3.87 -4.33
C ALA A 86 13.42 -2.63 -5.23
N ILE A 87 12.38 -2.26 -6.00
CA ILE A 87 12.39 -1.04 -6.82
C ILE A 87 12.49 0.21 -5.94
N VAL A 88 11.70 0.28 -4.87
CA VAL A 88 11.71 1.40 -3.91
C VAL A 88 13.07 1.57 -3.24
N ALA A 89 13.68 0.47 -2.79
CA ALA A 89 15.02 0.49 -2.20
C ALA A 89 16.08 0.94 -3.21
N TYR A 90 16.04 0.39 -4.44
CA TYR A 90 16.95 0.78 -5.51
C TYR A 90 16.83 2.26 -5.89
N TRP A 91 15.62 2.80 -5.96
CA TRP A 91 15.40 4.22 -6.26
C TRP A 91 15.89 5.14 -5.15
N ALA A 92 15.74 4.76 -3.89
CA ALA A 92 16.27 5.53 -2.76
C ALA A 92 17.80 5.61 -2.80
N LEU A 93 18.48 4.50 -3.13
CA LEU A 93 19.95 4.47 -3.27
C LEU A 93 20.48 5.29 -4.45
N ARG A 94 19.62 5.63 -5.42
CA ARG A 94 19.98 6.42 -6.61
C ARG A 94 19.48 7.86 -6.52
N ASP A 95 19.09 8.32 -5.33
CA ASP A 95 18.48 9.64 -5.08
C ASP A 95 17.29 9.93 -5.99
N LYS A 96 16.59 8.87 -6.42
CA LYS A 96 15.42 8.98 -7.31
C LYS A 96 14.11 9.10 -6.55
N MET A 97 14.14 8.95 -5.23
CA MET A 97 13.02 8.98 -4.31
C MET A 97 13.52 9.51 -2.95
N TYR A 98 12.64 10.13 -2.16
CA TYR A 98 12.98 10.55 -0.81
C TYR A 98 13.37 9.35 0.08
N MET A 99 14.54 9.41 0.72
CA MET A 99 15.04 8.32 1.57
C MET A 99 14.06 8.00 2.72
N TRP A 100 13.52 9.02 3.40
CA TRP A 100 12.55 8.82 4.48
C TRP A 100 11.29 8.12 3.99
N GLN A 101 10.83 8.45 2.78
CA GLN A 101 9.64 7.84 2.18
C GLN A 101 9.93 6.36 1.88
N SER A 102 11.12 6.04 1.37
CA SER A 102 11.53 4.66 1.13
C SER A 102 11.56 3.83 2.41
N VAL A 103 12.13 4.36 3.50
CA VAL A 103 12.16 3.66 4.79
C VAL A 103 10.74 3.37 5.31
N LEU A 104 9.84 4.36 5.25
CA LEU A 104 8.45 4.17 5.68
C LEU A 104 7.71 3.15 4.82
N VAL A 105 7.88 3.21 3.50
CA VAL A 105 7.26 2.26 2.56
C VAL A 105 7.73 0.85 2.86
N GLN A 106 9.02 0.63 3.09
CA GLN A 106 9.55 -0.67 3.42
C GLN A 106 8.95 -1.19 4.74
N LEU A 107 8.89 -0.37 5.78
CA LEU A 107 8.28 -0.75 7.06
C LEU A 107 6.80 -1.12 6.93
N VAL A 108 6.06 -0.39 6.10
CA VAL A 108 4.62 -0.60 5.90
C VAL A 108 4.35 -1.83 5.04
N VAL A 109 5.12 -2.05 3.97
CA VAL A 109 4.83 -3.09 2.97
C VAL A 109 5.40 -4.44 3.37
N LEU A 110 6.52 -4.50 4.10
CA LEU A 110 7.20 -5.74 4.49
C LEU A 110 6.31 -6.77 5.23
N PRO A 111 5.34 -6.38 6.09
CA PRO A 111 4.38 -7.32 6.66
C PRO A 111 3.55 -8.09 5.63
N ALA A 112 3.25 -7.52 4.45
CA ALA A 112 2.43 -8.17 3.43
C ALA A 112 3.07 -9.45 2.86
N PRO A 113 4.30 -9.45 2.28
CA PRO A 113 4.93 -10.66 1.77
C PRO A 113 5.20 -11.68 2.88
N ILE A 114 5.49 -11.25 4.12
CA ILE A 114 5.60 -12.17 5.27
C ILE A 114 4.27 -12.90 5.50
N LEU A 115 3.15 -12.19 5.52
CA LEU A 115 1.83 -12.79 5.72
C LEU A 115 1.42 -13.69 4.56
N GLN A 116 1.79 -13.33 3.32
CA GLN A 116 1.57 -14.16 2.14
C GLN A 116 2.30 -15.51 2.26
N LEU A 117 3.58 -15.48 2.66
CA LEU A 117 4.38 -16.69 2.88
C LEU A 117 3.94 -17.47 4.12
N PHE A 118 3.58 -16.78 5.19
CA PHE A 118 3.04 -17.43 6.40
C PHE A 118 1.74 -18.18 6.06
N ARG A 119 0.87 -17.59 5.26
CA ARG A 119 -0.38 -18.23 4.82
C ARG A 119 -0.14 -19.44 3.93
N LEU A 120 0.91 -19.42 3.12
CA LEU A 120 1.34 -20.59 2.34
C LEU A 120 1.75 -21.75 3.26
N VAL A 121 2.54 -21.46 4.30
CA VAL A 121 2.99 -22.45 5.28
C VAL A 121 1.83 -22.95 6.15
N ASP A 122 1.00 -22.03 6.64
CA ASP A 122 -0.14 -22.31 7.52
C ASP A 122 -1.14 -23.25 6.85
N ARG A 123 -1.42 -23.04 5.55
CA ARG A 123 -2.28 -23.96 4.77
C ARG A 123 -1.79 -25.41 4.74
N HIS A 124 -0.48 -25.62 4.81
CA HIS A 124 0.10 -26.96 4.77
C HIS A 124 0.31 -27.58 6.17
N LEU A 125 0.27 -26.77 7.25
CA LEU A 125 0.70 -27.21 8.59
C LEU A 125 -0.32 -26.96 9.72
N MET A 126 -1.30 -26.05 9.60
CA MET A 126 -2.30 -25.77 10.67
C MET A 126 -3.72 -25.50 10.13
N GLU A 127 -4.73 -25.63 11.00
CA GLU A 127 -6.13 -25.31 10.67
C GLU A 127 -6.32 -23.79 10.47
N LEU A 128 -6.51 -23.38 9.20
CA LEU A 128 -6.66 -22.06 8.55
C LEU A 128 -7.34 -20.86 9.27
N SER A 129 -7.79 -20.98 10.51
CA SER A 129 -8.68 -20.04 11.20
C SER A 129 -7.98 -18.73 11.58
N TYR A 130 -6.79 -18.79 12.17
CA TYR A 130 -6.09 -17.60 12.68
C TYR A 130 -5.47 -16.74 11.56
N SER A 131 -4.81 -17.37 10.58
CA SER A 131 -4.18 -16.65 9.46
C SER A 131 -5.18 -15.94 8.55
N THR A 132 -6.41 -16.45 8.44
CA THR A 132 -7.44 -15.85 7.58
C THR A 132 -7.87 -14.48 8.07
N TYR A 133 -8.02 -14.29 9.38
CA TYR A 133 -8.43 -13.02 9.96
C TYR A 133 -7.34 -11.95 9.85
N LEU A 134 -6.09 -12.32 10.18
CA LEU A 134 -4.94 -11.43 10.04
C LEU A 134 -4.75 -11.01 8.59
N TYR A 135 -4.82 -11.95 7.65
CA TYR A 135 -4.65 -11.66 6.23
C TYR A 135 -5.72 -10.69 5.71
N LYS A 136 -7.00 -10.88 6.05
CA LYS A 136 -8.09 -10.02 5.57
C LYS A 136 -8.05 -8.60 6.15
N THR A 137 -7.38 -8.41 7.29
CA THR A 137 -7.30 -7.11 7.95
C THR A 137 -6.01 -6.37 7.62
N VAL A 138 -4.87 -7.07 7.64
CA VAL A 138 -3.54 -6.45 7.49
C VAL A 138 -3.27 -6.05 6.04
N LEU A 139 -3.65 -6.86 5.06
CA LEU A 139 -3.38 -6.54 3.65
C LEU A 139 -4.06 -5.24 3.18
N PRO A 140 -5.37 -5.04 3.40
CA PRO A 140 -6.01 -3.77 3.04
C PRO A 140 -5.40 -2.59 3.78
N LEU A 141 -4.99 -2.78 5.05
CA LEU A 141 -4.37 -1.72 5.84
C LEU A 141 -2.97 -1.35 5.31
N VAL A 142 -2.16 -2.34 4.93
CA VAL A 142 -0.84 -2.14 4.33
C VAL A 142 -0.98 -1.40 3.00
N ASN A 143 -1.89 -1.84 2.14
CA ASN A 143 -2.18 -1.18 0.86
C ASN A 143 -2.63 0.27 1.07
N PHE A 144 -3.54 0.49 2.01
CA PHE A 144 -3.99 1.83 2.38
C PHE A 144 -2.83 2.72 2.82
N ALA A 145 -2.01 2.26 3.77
CA ALA A 145 -0.88 3.01 4.28
C ALA A 145 0.16 3.30 3.18
N ALA A 146 0.42 2.35 2.27
CA ALA A 146 1.32 2.54 1.13
C ALA A 146 0.82 3.63 0.17
N VAL A 147 -0.49 3.69 -0.10
CA VAL A 147 -1.11 4.75 -0.91
C VAL A 147 -1.13 6.09 -0.18
N MET A 148 -1.39 6.11 1.13
CA MET A 148 -1.33 7.35 1.92
C MET A 148 0.08 7.96 1.91
N LEU A 149 1.14 7.14 1.86
CA LEU A 149 2.50 7.63 1.69
C LEU A 149 2.75 8.34 0.36
N CYS A 150 1.90 8.15 -0.66
CA CYS A 150 1.94 8.98 -1.86
C CYS A 150 1.62 10.44 -1.52
N PHE A 151 0.75 10.71 -0.55
CA PHE A 151 0.33 12.07 -0.18
C PHE A 151 1.20 12.70 0.92
N ALA A 152 2.12 11.95 1.53
CA ALA A 152 2.97 12.47 2.60
C ALA A 152 3.86 13.66 2.15
N PRO A 153 4.52 13.65 0.97
CA PRO A 153 5.27 14.82 0.48
C PRO A 153 4.39 16.07 0.30
N LEU A 154 3.13 15.89 -0.14
CA LEU A 154 2.17 16.97 -0.28
C LEU A 154 1.90 17.68 1.05
N LEU A 155 1.68 16.91 2.12
CA LEU A 155 1.43 17.47 3.46
C LEU A 155 2.63 18.26 3.99
N LEU A 156 3.84 17.76 3.77
CA LEU A 156 5.08 18.46 4.14
C LEU A 156 5.20 19.79 3.39
N HIS A 157 4.96 19.78 2.07
CA HIS A 157 4.99 20.98 1.25
C HIS A 157 3.99 22.05 1.73
N PHE A 158 2.77 21.66 2.11
CA PHE A 158 1.79 22.61 2.69
C PHE A 158 2.20 23.11 4.08
N GLY A 159 2.73 22.23 4.93
CA GLY A 159 3.21 22.61 6.27
C GLY A 159 4.34 23.63 6.22
N GLU A 160 5.29 23.47 5.30
CA GLU A 160 6.38 24.45 5.10
C GLU A 160 5.86 25.80 4.62
N ARG A 161 4.94 25.81 3.65
CA ARG A 161 4.29 27.04 3.15
C ARG A 161 3.55 27.78 4.27
N LEU A 162 2.81 27.07 5.11
CA LEU A 162 2.08 27.65 6.25
C LEU A 162 3.03 28.27 7.28
N ASN A 163 4.13 27.59 7.61
CA ASN A 163 5.15 28.10 8.53
C ASN A 163 5.88 29.34 7.98
N LEU A 164 6.04 29.45 6.65
CA LEU A 164 6.58 30.65 6.02
C LEU A 164 5.61 31.82 6.10
N PHE A 165 4.31 31.58 5.89
CA PHE A 165 3.27 32.62 6.02
C PHE A 165 3.19 33.17 7.45
N THR A 166 3.23 32.32 8.48
CA THR A 166 3.19 32.76 9.88
C THR A 166 4.44 33.55 10.29
N ARG A 167 5.63 33.17 9.80
CA ARG A 167 6.87 33.93 10.04
C ARG A 167 6.90 35.30 9.36
N THR A 168 6.23 35.46 8.23
CA THR A 168 6.20 36.73 7.49
C THR A 168 5.26 37.75 8.15
N GLN A 169 4.25 37.30 8.89
CA GLN A 169 3.33 38.17 9.66
C GLN A 169 3.88 38.58 11.04
N SER A 170 5.00 37.99 11.47
CA SER A 170 5.67 38.27 12.76
C SER A 170 6.82 39.29 12.63
N LYS A 171 7.02 39.87 11.43
CA LYS A 171 7.95 40.98 11.18
C LYS A 171 7.17 42.21 10.77
#